data_AF-A0A1C2G650-F1
#
_entry.id   AF-A0A1C2G650-F1
#
_cell.length_a   1.000
_cell.length_b   1.000
_cell.length_c   1.000
_cell.angle_alpha   90.00
_cell.angle_beta   90.00
_cell.angle_gamma   90.00
#
_symmetry.space_group_name_H-M   'P 1'
#
loop_
_entity.id
_entity.type
_entity.pdbx_description
1 polymer ?
#
loop_
_entity_poly.entity_id
_entity_poly.type
_entity_poly.pdbx_seq_one_letter_code
_entity_poly.pdbx_strand_id
1 'polypeptide(L)'
;MDSIKAADYRYVKWYAESGACRVCQRINDNDEYDLGYGVFPVDEVPQIPIHPNCRCSISAYWVEGKDNLGKNSSKKTSESSDKDNFQKLMDTDITKLKKDDIEYLGKAINEKYHIDRMLGDKDGIAKIIANYRQVGGTVEKSQWMPRSNANVKKALNEAFNHYPSDWVNYLNNGEFMYAGKNQRGFYTRHYVDARGRFKAPSTIKTQSDIPKYLQDDKAGKYNTIFSSGRPTTAWHELGHFVETHNEDVERIEREFLKERTKGEQTSRLYDIYNGFINYRLSEITKKDNFINPYIGKEYPKGTEVLSIGLESLFEPGKGQLKSIGKDGKNKYVKINEDEEYLNLILGLLLKG
;
A
#
# COMPACT_ATOMS: atom_id res chain seq x y z
N MET A 1 -7.97 -43.10 -12.09
CA MET A 1 -7.19 -41.85 -12.08
C MET A 1 -8.03 -40.63 -11.83
N ASP A 2 -9.20 -40.52 -12.46
CA ASP A 2 -10.07 -39.35 -12.32
C ASP A 2 -10.46 -39.04 -10.88
N SER A 3 -10.71 -40.05 -10.04
CA SER A 3 -10.99 -39.86 -8.61
C SER A 3 -9.80 -39.32 -7.82
N ILE A 4 -8.56 -39.67 -8.20
CA ILE A 4 -7.34 -39.19 -7.54
C ILE A 4 -7.05 -37.74 -7.94
N LYS A 5 -7.22 -37.42 -9.24
CA LYS A 5 -7.16 -36.05 -9.75
C LYS A 5 -8.26 -35.17 -9.16
N ALA A 6 -9.47 -35.70 -9.01
CA ALA A 6 -10.59 -34.99 -8.37
C ALA A 6 -10.37 -34.75 -6.87
N ALA A 7 -9.65 -35.65 -6.19
CA ALA A 7 -9.21 -35.48 -4.81
C ALA A 7 -7.94 -34.63 -4.66
N ASP A 8 -7.43 -34.10 -5.78
CA ASP A 8 -6.33 -33.15 -5.85
C ASP A 8 -5.01 -33.66 -5.28
N TYR A 9 -4.74 -34.97 -5.34
CA TYR A 9 -3.40 -35.50 -5.00
C TYR A 9 -2.40 -35.15 -6.11
N ARG A 10 -1.15 -34.86 -5.73
CA ARG A 10 -0.03 -34.63 -6.66
C ARG A 10 0.79 -35.87 -6.97
N TYR A 11 0.83 -36.82 -6.04
CA TYR A 11 1.63 -38.03 -6.19
C TYR A 11 0.78 -39.28 -6.07
N VAL A 12 1.18 -40.27 -6.84
CA VAL A 12 0.60 -41.61 -6.80
C VAL A 12 1.70 -42.65 -6.68
N LYS A 13 1.33 -43.81 -6.15
CA LYS A 13 2.20 -44.97 -6.11
C LYS A 13 1.65 -46.08 -6.99
N TRP A 14 2.55 -46.66 -7.78
CA TRP A 14 2.32 -47.87 -8.53
C TRP A 14 2.45 -49.08 -7.62
N TYR A 15 1.51 -50.02 -7.73
CA TYR A 15 1.54 -51.30 -7.03
C TYR A 15 1.54 -52.42 -8.06
N ALA A 16 2.69 -53.08 -8.21
CA ALA A 16 2.83 -54.26 -9.04
C ALA A 16 2.05 -55.45 -8.46
N GLU A 17 1.35 -56.19 -9.33
CA GLU A 17 0.69 -57.44 -8.93
C GLU A 17 1.71 -58.54 -8.58
N SER A 18 1.28 -59.54 -7.79
CA SER A 18 2.10 -60.72 -7.52
C SER A 18 2.37 -61.48 -8.84
N GLY A 19 3.63 -61.48 -9.29
CA GLY A 19 4.03 -62.04 -10.59
C GLY A 19 4.04 -61.04 -11.75
N ALA A 20 4.03 -59.73 -11.46
CA ALA A 20 4.11 -58.68 -12.47
C ALA A 20 5.23 -58.93 -13.49
N CYS A 21 4.93 -58.66 -14.77
CA CYS A 21 5.91 -58.83 -15.84
C CYS A 21 7.10 -57.88 -15.67
N ARG A 22 8.20 -58.15 -16.39
CA ARG A 22 9.43 -57.34 -16.30
C ARG A 22 9.21 -55.85 -16.58
N VAL A 23 8.20 -55.49 -17.38
CA VAL A 23 7.86 -54.10 -17.65
C VAL A 23 7.21 -53.43 -16.44
N CYS A 24 6.19 -54.05 -15.85
CA CYS A 24 5.52 -53.52 -14.67
C CYS A 24 6.42 -53.49 -13.43
N GLN A 25 7.32 -54.46 -13.27
CA GLN A 25 8.31 -54.42 -12.19
C GLN A 25 9.28 -53.25 -12.34
N ARG A 26 9.74 -52.95 -13.56
CA ARG A 26 10.59 -51.76 -13.79
C ARG A 26 9.89 -50.45 -13.45
N ILE A 27 8.58 -50.35 -13.67
CA ILE A 27 7.79 -49.17 -13.29
C ILE A 27 7.69 -49.08 -11.76
N ASN A 28 7.45 -50.20 -11.09
CA ASN A 28 7.35 -50.29 -9.64
C ASN A 28 8.68 -49.99 -8.93
N ASP A 29 9.81 -50.35 -9.56
CA ASP A 29 11.15 -50.15 -9.04
C ASP A 29 11.81 -48.85 -9.57
N ASN A 30 11.03 -47.98 -10.23
CA ASN A 30 11.53 -46.69 -10.70
C ASN A 30 11.57 -45.66 -9.55
N ASP A 31 12.65 -44.89 -9.44
CA ASP A 31 12.78 -43.75 -8.52
C ASP A 31 13.40 -42.54 -9.23
N GLU A 32 13.01 -42.31 -10.49
CA GLU A 32 13.51 -41.21 -11.32
C GLU A 32 13.21 -39.82 -10.75
N TYR A 33 12.16 -39.69 -9.92
CA TYR A 33 11.71 -38.42 -9.36
C TYR A 33 12.25 -38.13 -7.95
N ASP A 34 13.05 -39.03 -7.38
CA ASP A 34 13.53 -38.94 -5.99
C ASP A 34 12.35 -38.80 -4.99
N LEU A 35 11.31 -39.61 -5.20
CA LEU A 35 10.06 -39.64 -4.41
C LEU A 35 9.86 -41.00 -3.71
N GLY A 36 10.77 -41.95 -3.96
CA GLY A 36 10.70 -43.33 -3.53
C GLY A 36 10.24 -44.27 -4.66
N TYR A 37 10.62 -45.54 -4.53
CA TYR A 37 10.33 -46.58 -5.53
C TYR A 37 8.83 -46.66 -5.89
N GLY A 38 8.55 -46.52 -7.17
CA GLY A 38 7.24 -46.62 -7.79
C GLY A 38 6.35 -45.41 -7.56
N VAL A 39 6.91 -44.27 -7.13
CA VAL A 39 6.16 -43.03 -6.87
C VAL A 39 6.35 -42.06 -8.03
N PHE A 40 5.23 -41.54 -8.52
CA PHE A 40 5.18 -40.68 -9.70
C PHE A 40 4.34 -39.43 -9.43
N PRO A 41 4.66 -38.30 -10.08
CA PRO A 41 3.69 -37.23 -10.30
C PRO A 41 2.44 -37.78 -11.00
N VAL A 42 1.26 -37.32 -10.60
CA VAL A 42 -0.05 -37.82 -11.08
C VAL A 42 -0.24 -37.70 -12.60
N ASP A 43 0.47 -36.78 -13.24
CA ASP A 43 0.41 -36.57 -14.70
C ASP A 43 1.49 -37.34 -15.48
N GLU A 44 2.46 -37.92 -14.80
CA GLU A 44 3.61 -38.61 -15.42
C GLU A 44 3.59 -40.13 -15.23
N VAL A 45 2.70 -40.62 -14.37
CA VAL A 45 2.49 -42.05 -14.15
C VAL A 45 1.91 -42.76 -15.39
N PRO A 46 2.42 -43.95 -15.74
CA PRO A 46 1.88 -44.74 -16.84
C PRO A 46 0.40 -45.13 -16.63
N GLN A 47 -0.39 -45.10 -17.70
CA GLN A 47 -1.81 -45.48 -17.64
C GLN A 47 -1.98 -47.01 -17.61
N ILE A 48 -2.84 -47.49 -16.71
CA ILE A 48 -3.22 -48.91 -16.61
C ILE A 48 -4.49 -49.16 -17.45
N PRO A 49 -4.59 -50.28 -18.19
CA PRO A 49 -3.62 -51.39 -18.26
C PRO A 49 -2.48 -51.14 -19.27
N ILE A 50 -1.24 -51.48 -18.88
CA ILE A 50 -0.03 -51.39 -19.74
C ILE A 50 0.04 -52.53 -20.77
N HIS A 51 -0.63 -53.65 -20.49
CA HIS A 51 -0.73 -54.81 -21.36
C HIS A 51 -2.06 -55.55 -21.11
N PRO A 52 -2.54 -56.39 -22.06
CA PRO A 52 -3.89 -57.00 -22.02
C PRO A 52 -4.28 -57.81 -20.76
N ASN A 53 -3.31 -58.19 -19.92
CA ASN A 53 -3.52 -58.91 -18.66
C ASN A 53 -2.96 -58.19 -17.42
N CYS A 54 -2.71 -56.87 -17.49
CA CYS A 54 -2.13 -56.11 -16.39
C CYS A 54 -3.14 -55.96 -15.24
N ARG A 55 -2.81 -56.46 -14.04
CA ARG A 55 -3.60 -56.22 -12.82
C ARG A 55 -2.87 -55.37 -11.78
N CYS A 56 -1.88 -54.60 -12.23
CA CYS A 56 -1.26 -53.59 -11.38
C CYS A 56 -2.30 -52.51 -11.02
N SER A 57 -2.04 -51.77 -9.95
CA SER A 57 -2.94 -50.71 -9.48
C SER A 57 -2.18 -49.45 -9.14
N ILE A 58 -2.89 -48.32 -9.13
CA ILE A 58 -2.35 -47.01 -8.76
C ILE A 58 -3.22 -46.44 -7.65
N SER A 59 -2.61 -45.98 -6.56
CA SER A 59 -3.30 -45.25 -5.50
C SER A 59 -2.63 -43.91 -5.22
N ALA A 60 -3.39 -42.99 -4.62
CA ALA A 60 -2.83 -41.77 -4.05
C ALA A 60 -1.71 -42.12 -3.06
N TYR A 61 -0.65 -41.31 -3.03
CA TYR A 61 0.49 -41.53 -2.16
C TYR A 61 0.95 -40.23 -1.50
N TRP A 62 1.43 -40.35 -0.25
CA TRP A 62 1.93 -39.24 0.53
C TRP A 62 3.45 -39.31 0.61
N VAL A 63 4.11 -38.26 0.15
CA VAL A 63 5.56 -38.08 0.19
C VAL A 63 5.91 -37.11 1.31
N GLU A 64 6.70 -37.55 2.28
CA GLU A 64 7.14 -36.72 3.40
C GLU A 64 8.02 -35.55 2.92
N GLY A 65 7.84 -34.37 3.51
CA GLY A 65 8.60 -33.18 3.15
C GLY A 65 8.26 -32.54 1.79
N LYS A 66 7.24 -33.03 1.09
CA LYS A 66 6.73 -32.45 -0.18
C LYS A 66 5.30 -31.93 -0.05
N ASP A 67 4.91 -31.07 -0.96
CA ASP A 67 3.52 -30.62 -1.12
C ASP A 67 2.71 -31.70 -1.87
N ASN A 68 1.80 -32.37 -1.16
CA ASN A 68 1.11 -33.59 -1.60
C ASN A 68 -0.22 -33.34 -2.31
N LEU A 69 -0.76 -32.12 -2.19
CA LEU A 69 -2.07 -31.75 -2.73
C LEU A 69 -1.94 -30.60 -3.72
N GLY A 70 -2.73 -30.58 -4.79
CA GLY A 70 -2.87 -29.43 -5.67
C GLY A 70 -3.45 -28.23 -4.92
N LYS A 71 -3.45 -27.07 -5.58
CA LYS A 71 -3.92 -25.81 -4.97
C LYS A 71 -5.46 -25.73 -4.83
N ASN A 72 -6.19 -26.85 -4.96
CA ASN A 72 -7.65 -26.89 -4.99
C ASN A 72 -8.30 -27.64 -3.81
N SER A 73 -7.57 -28.43 -3.01
CA SER A 73 -8.12 -29.09 -1.82
C SER A 73 -8.28 -28.16 -0.60
N SER A 74 -7.88 -26.89 -0.69
CA SER A 74 -8.04 -25.88 0.36
C SER A 74 -8.86 -24.65 -0.06
N LYS A 75 -9.38 -24.59 -1.30
CA LYS A 75 -9.84 -23.31 -1.89
C LYS A 75 -11.36 -23.04 -1.89
N LYS A 76 -12.21 -24.01 -1.57
CA LYS A 76 -13.68 -23.77 -1.58
C LYS A 76 -14.23 -23.14 -0.30
N THR A 77 -13.48 -23.15 0.80
CA THR A 77 -13.91 -22.53 2.07
C THR A 77 -13.31 -21.14 2.29
N SER A 78 -12.10 -20.87 1.75
CA SER A 78 -11.37 -19.61 1.98
C SER A 78 -11.86 -18.44 1.12
N GLU A 79 -12.16 -18.63 -0.17
CA GLU A 79 -12.56 -17.49 -1.03
C GLU A 79 -13.92 -16.90 -0.66
N SER A 80 -14.83 -17.69 -0.06
CA SER A 80 -16.08 -17.19 0.52
C SER A 80 -15.79 -16.41 1.80
N SER A 81 -15.05 -17.01 2.75
CA SER A 81 -14.75 -16.38 4.03
C SER A 81 -13.88 -15.13 3.89
N ASP A 82 -12.97 -15.10 2.92
CA ASP A 82 -12.10 -13.95 2.65
C ASP A 82 -12.90 -12.80 2.01
N LYS A 83 -13.84 -13.10 1.11
CA LYS A 83 -14.78 -12.09 0.58
C LYS A 83 -15.71 -11.58 1.65
N ASP A 84 -16.24 -12.47 2.49
CA ASP A 84 -17.12 -12.11 3.61
C ASP A 84 -16.38 -11.25 4.63
N ASN A 85 -15.12 -11.58 4.94
CA ASN A 85 -14.27 -10.79 5.83
C ASN A 85 -13.91 -9.43 5.23
N PHE A 86 -13.53 -9.39 3.94
CA PHE A 86 -13.26 -8.13 3.24
C PHE A 86 -14.47 -7.20 3.29
N GLN A 87 -15.66 -7.70 2.95
CA GLN A 87 -16.88 -6.88 2.97
C GLN A 87 -17.20 -6.42 4.40
N LYS A 88 -17.08 -7.30 5.39
CA LYS A 88 -17.27 -6.95 6.80
C LYS A 88 -16.33 -5.83 7.24
N LEU A 89 -15.06 -5.88 6.86
CA LEU A 89 -14.08 -4.83 7.17
C LEU A 89 -14.39 -3.52 6.43
N MET A 90 -14.83 -3.60 5.16
CA MET A 90 -15.29 -2.43 4.41
C MET A 90 -16.50 -1.75 5.06
N ASP A 91 -17.44 -2.52 5.59
CA ASP A 91 -18.64 -2.03 6.28
C ASP A 91 -18.34 -1.56 7.71
N THR A 92 -17.20 -1.94 8.28
CA THR A 92 -16.81 -1.55 9.63
C THR A 92 -16.26 -0.13 9.64
N ASP A 93 -16.70 0.65 10.62
CA ASP A 93 -16.19 2.01 10.84
C ASP A 93 -14.68 1.99 11.15
N ILE A 94 -13.92 2.92 10.55
CA ILE A 94 -12.45 2.97 10.67
C ILE A 94 -11.98 3.14 12.13
N THR A 95 -12.79 3.78 12.99
CA THR A 95 -12.52 3.92 14.44
C THR A 95 -12.32 2.58 15.15
N LYS A 96 -12.83 1.48 14.58
CA LYS A 96 -12.73 0.12 15.12
C LYS A 96 -11.65 -0.72 14.44
N LEU A 97 -11.10 -0.23 13.34
CA LEU A 97 -10.09 -0.95 12.56
C LEU A 97 -8.68 -0.64 13.07
N LYS A 98 -7.83 -1.64 13.00
CA LYS A 98 -6.40 -1.53 13.31
C LYS A 98 -5.58 -1.51 12.03
N LYS A 99 -4.30 -1.18 12.15
CA LYS A 99 -3.34 -1.24 11.03
C LYS A 99 -3.44 -2.53 10.21
N ASP A 100 -3.48 -3.70 10.85
CA ASP A 100 -3.52 -4.99 10.15
C ASP A 100 -4.81 -5.20 9.33
N ASP A 101 -5.95 -4.66 9.80
CA ASP A 101 -7.21 -4.73 9.05
C ASP A 101 -7.13 -3.88 7.78
N ILE A 102 -6.52 -2.70 7.89
CA ILE A 102 -6.31 -1.77 6.76
C ILE A 102 -5.33 -2.37 5.76
N GLU A 103 -4.21 -2.92 6.24
CA GLU A 103 -3.24 -3.62 5.40
C GLU A 103 -3.90 -4.81 4.68
N TYR A 104 -4.74 -5.59 5.36
CA TYR A 104 -5.49 -6.70 4.75
C TYR A 104 -6.37 -6.22 3.60
N LEU A 105 -7.13 -5.13 3.79
CA LEU A 105 -7.96 -4.56 2.72
C LEU A 105 -7.12 -4.17 1.50
N GLY A 106 -6.00 -3.49 1.74
CA GLY A 106 -5.10 -3.08 0.66
C GLY A 106 -4.43 -4.26 -0.05
N LYS A 107 -3.99 -5.28 0.70
CA LYS A 107 -3.46 -6.52 0.15
C LYS A 107 -4.48 -7.21 -0.75
N ALA A 108 -5.72 -7.35 -0.29
CA ALA A 108 -6.78 -8.01 -1.04
C ALA A 108 -7.05 -7.32 -2.40
N ILE A 109 -7.06 -5.99 -2.46
CA ILE A 109 -7.21 -5.29 -3.75
C ILE A 109 -5.94 -5.32 -4.59
N ASN A 110 -4.76 -5.28 -3.97
CA ASN A 110 -3.50 -5.36 -4.69
C ASN A 110 -3.36 -6.72 -5.39
N GLU A 111 -3.64 -7.82 -4.69
CA GLU A 111 -3.61 -9.17 -5.26
C GLU A 111 -4.65 -9.35 -6.38
N LYS A 112 -5.84 -8.76 -6.22
CA LYS A 112 -6.92 -8.87 -7.20
C LYS A 112 -6.66 -8.10 -8.49
N TYR A 113 -6.08 -6.91 -8.40
CA TYR A 113 -5.93 -6.00 -9.55
C TYR A 113 -4.48 -5.76 -9.97
N HIS A 114 -3.51 -6.31 -9.24
CA HIS A 114 -2.07 -6.14 -9.47
C HIS A 114 -1.62 -4.67 -9.50
N ILE A 115 -2.05 -3.90 -8.48
CA ILE A 115 -1.77 -2.46 -8.39
C ILE A 115 -0.26 -2.19 -8.25
N ASP A 116 0.49 -3.13 -7.69
CA ASP A 116 1.96 -3.16 -7.66
C ASP A 116 2.62 -2.97 -9.04
N ARG A 117 1.90 -3.28 -10.12
CA ARG A 117 2.35 -3.15 -11.52
C ARG A 117 1.82 -1.90 -12.22
N MET A 118 0.97 -1.13 -11.54
CA MET A 118 0.25 0.03 -12.09
C MET A 118 0.74 1.36 -11.50
N LEU A 119 1.90 1.38 -10.82
CA LEU A 119 2.43 2.61 -10.21
C LEU A 119 2.51 3.74 -11.24
N GLY A 120 1.89 4.89 -10.93
CA GLY A 120 1.79 6.05 -11.81
C GLY A 120 0.61 6.03 -12.79
N ASP A 121 -0.13 4.92 -12.93
CA ASP A 121 -1.41 4.88 -13.65
C ASP A 121 -2.52 5.45 -12.75
N LYS A 122 -2.53 6.78 -12.62
CA LYS A 122 -3.43 7.52 -11.72
C LYS A 122 -4.90 7.19 -12.00
N ASP A 123 -5.30 7.20 -13.28
CA ASP A 123 -6.67 6.91 -13.70
C ASP A 123 -7.03 5.44 -13.45
N GLY A 124 -6.12 4.50 -13.74
CA GLY A 124 -6.33 3.08 -13.47
C GLY A 124 -6.53 2.78 -11.98
N ILE A 125 -5.66 3.34 -11.14
CA ILE A 125 -5.75 3.21 -9.68
C ILE A 125 -7.05 3.84 -9.17
N ALA A 126 -7.37 5.06 -9.60
CA ALA A 126 -8.61 5.75 -9.22
C ALA A 126 -9.86 4.94 -9.60
N LYS A 127 -9.89 4.32 -10.79
CA LYS A 127 -10.99 3.43 -11.22
C LYS A 127 -11.12 2.19 -10.35
N ILE A 128 -10.01 1.63 -9.87
CA ILE A 128 -10.03 0.47 -8.97
C ILE A 128 -10.65 0.88 -7.63
N ILE A 129 -10.20 1.99 -7.05
CA ILE A 129 -10.74 2.51 -5.79
C ILE A 129 -12.23 2.89 -5.94
N ALA A 130 -12.64 3.39 -7.11
CA ALA A 130 -14.02 3.76 -7.41
C ALA A 130 -15.02 2.58 -7.34
N ASN A 131 -14.55 1.33 -7.36
CA ASN A 131 -15.40 0.16 -7.14
C ASN A 131 -15.85 0.02 -5.67
N TYR A 132 -15.21 0.74 -4.74
CA TYR A 132 -15.38 0.57 -3.29
C TYR A 132 -15.86 1.84 -2.59
N ARG A 133 -15.54 3.02 -3.11
CA ARG A 133 -16.06 4.31 -2.62
C ARG A 133 -16.03 5.37 -3.71
N GLN A 134 -16.71 6.49 -3.49
CA GLN A 134 -16.70 7.60 -4.44
C GLN A 134 -15.29 8.19 -4.56
N VAL A 135 -14.85 8.42 -5.79
CA VAL A 135 -13.54 8.98 -6.13
C VAL A 135 -13.72 10.27 -6.92
N GLY A 136 -12.83 11.21 -6.65
CA GLY A 136 -12.70 12.47 -7.36
C GLY A 136 -13.44 13.62 -6.71
N GLY A 137 -13.18 14.82 -7.22
CA GLY A 137 -13.75 16.04 -6.68
C GLY A 137 -12.76 17.19 -6.79
N THR A 138 -13.30 18.40 -6.69
CA THR A 138 -12.50 19.62 -6.80
C THR A 138 -12.90 20.59 -5.71
N VAL A 139 -11.92 21.33 -5.20
CA VAL A 139 -12.19 22.42 -4.25
C VAL A 139 -13.06 23.48 -4.93
N GLU A 140 -14.18 23.82 -4.30
CA GLU A 140 -15.12 24.80 -4.86
C GLU A 140 -14.47 26.18 -5.01
N LYS A 141 -14.95 26.97 -5.98
CA LYS A 141 -14.44 28.33 -6.22
C LYS A 141 -14.54 29.23 -4.98
N SER A 142 -15.58 29.04 -4.18
CA SER A 142 -15.87 29.74 -2.91
C SER A 142 -14.90 29.35 -1.78
N GLN A 143 -14.36 28.13 -1.80
CA GLN A 143 -13.46 27.60 -0.78
C GLN A 143 -12.00 28.01 -1.01
N TRP A 144 -11.67 28.58 -2.17
CA TRP A 144 -10.32 29.08 -2.41
C TRP A 144 -10.08 30.44 -1.76
N MET A 145 -9.05 30.51 -0.94
CA MET A 145 -8.56 31.78 -0.41
C MET A 145 -8.07 32.70 -1.54
N PRO A 146 -8.29 34.03 -1.44
CA PRO A 146 -7.83 34.98 -2.43
C PRO A 146 -6.32 34.88 -2.71
N ARG A 147 -5.93 35.19 -3.94
CA ARG A 147 -4.53 35.15 -4.43
C ARG A 147 -3.89 33.76 -4.43
N SER A 148 -4.68 32.70 -4.31
CA SER A 148 -4.23 31.33 -4.56
C SER A 148 -3.70 31.18 -6.00
N ASN A 149 -2.52 30.59 -6.13
CA ASN A 149 -1.81 30.39 -7.39
C ASN A 149 -2.56 29.41 -8.31
N ALA A 150 -2.80 29.79 -9.56
CA ALA A 150 -3.59 29.01 -10.51
C ALA A 150 -3.00 27.62 -10.80
N ASN A 151 -1.68 27.51 -10.98
CA ASN A 151 -1.03 26.24 -11.31
C ASN A 151 -1.05 25.27 -10.12
N VAL A 152 -0.83 25.79 -8.91
CA VAL A 152 -0.89 24.98 -7.69
C VAL A 152 -2.33 24.51 -7.44
N LYS A 153 -3.34 25.37 -7.63
CA LYS A 153 -4.76 24.95 -7.60
C LYS A 153 -5.06 23.83 -8.59
N LYS A 154 -4.56 23.94 -9.81
CA LYS A 154 -4.74 22.91 -10.85
C LYS A 154 -4.14 21.57 -10.39
N ALA A 155 -2.92 21.57 -9.88
CA ALA A 155 -2.26 20.36 -9.40
C ALA A 155 -2.99 19.73 -8.19
N LEU A 156 -3.48 20.55 -7.25
CA LEU A 156 -4.27 20.07 -6.11
C LEU A 156 -5.60 19.44 -6.55
N ASN A 157 -6.32 20.10 -7.45
CA ASN A 157 -7.55 19.53 -8.01
C ASN A 157 -7.29 18.30 -8.88
N GLU A 158 -6.15 18.21 -9.57
CA GLU A 158 -5.74 16.99 -10.26
C GLU A 158 -5.59 15.85 -9.26
N ALA A 159 -4.86 16.04 -8.16
CA ALA A 159 -4.70 15.01 -7.15
C ALA A 159 -6.03 14.62 -6.48
N PHE A 160 -6.85 15.61 -6.05
CA PHE A 160 -8.17 15.33 -5.50
C PHE A 160 -9.09 14.56 -6.45
N ASN A 161 -8.98 14.79 -7.76
CA ASN A 161 -9.76 14.05 -8.75
C ASN A 161 -9.42 12.54 -8.81
N HIS A 162 -8.30 12.11 -8.25
CA HIS A 162 -7.88 10.71 -8.20
C HIS A 162 -7.96 10.09 -6.79
N TYR A 163 -8.31 10.90 -5.79
CA TYR A 163 -8.46 10.48 -4.39
C TYR A 163 -9.93 10.25 -4.03
N PRO A 164 -10.20 9.56 -2.90
CA PRO A 164 -11.55 9.47 -2.36
C PRO A 164 -12.22 10.84 -2.22
N SER A 165 -13.48 10.95 -2.65
CA SER A 165 -14.22 12.22 -2.63
C SER A 165 -14.37 12.78 -1.21
N ASP A 166 -14.40 11.91 -0.20
CA ASP A 166 -14.52 12.33 1.21
C ASP A 166 -13.36 13.22 1.66
N TRP A 167 -12.18 13.08 1.04
CA TRP A 167 -11.02 13.89 1.38
C TRP A 167 -11.20 15.35 0.97
N VAL A 168 -11.66 15.63 -0.25
CA VAL A 168 -11.96 17.04 -0.63
C VAL A 168 -13.15 17.58 0.16
N ASN A 169 -14.09 16.70 0.54
CA ASN A 169 -15.28 17.06 1.32
C ASN A 169 -14.99 17.49 2.76
N TYR A 170 -13.79 17.25 3.31
CA TYR A 170 -13.40 17.84 4.60
C TYR A 170 -13.56 19.37 4.62
N LEU A 171 -13.43 20.02 3.46
CA LEU A 171 -13.64 21.46 3.31
C LEU A 171 -15.11 21.90 3.47
N ASN A 172 -16.07 20.98 3.37
CA ASN A 172 -17.50 21.29 3.49
C ASN A 172 -17.90 21.71 4.92
N ASN A 173 -17.00 21.54 5.89
CA ASN A 173 -17.14 22.03 7.27
C ASN A 173 -16.93 23.54 7.41
N GLY A 174 -17.07 24.30 6.32
CA GLY A 174 -16.82 25.73 6.28
C GLY A 174 -15.33 26.09 6.29
N GLU A 175 -14.49 25.20 5.75
CA GLU A 175 -13.05 25.42 5.65
C GLU A 175 -12.63 25.91 4.26
N PHE A 176 -11.42 26.47 4.19
CA PHE A 176 -10.88 27.10 3.00
C PHE A 176 -9.48 26.58 2.69
N MET A 177 -9.13 26.54 1.41
CA MET A 177 -7.83 26.14 0.91
C MET A 177 -7.07 27.34 0.33
N TYR A 178 -5.79 27.47 0.65
CA TYR A 178 -4.87 28.44 0.05
C TYR A 178 -3.74 27.71 -0.68
N ALA A 179 -3.57 28.03 -1.96
CA ALA A 179 -2.52 27.45 -2.80
C ALA A 179 -1.40 28.47 -3.04
N GLY A 180 -0.24 28.28 -2.43
CA GLY A 180 0.93 29.14 -2.56
C GLY A 180 2.06 28.54 -3.40
N LYS A 181 2.94 29.39 -3.95
CA LYS A 181 4.21 28.95 -4.58
C LYS A 181 5.38 29.29 -3.67
N ASN A 182 6.29 28.33 -3.45
CA ASN A 182 7.49 28.50 -2.65
C ASN A 182 8.64 27.67 -3.23
N GLN A 183 9.83 27.72 -2.65
CA GLN A 183 10.94 26.84 -3.03
C GLN A 183 10.75 25.39 -2.55
N ARG A 184 10.01 25.20 -1.45
CA ARG A 184 9.69 23.88 -0.87
C ARG A 184 8.17 23.72 -0.72
N GLY A 185 7.71 22.48 -0.86
CA GLY A 185 6.36 22.09 -0.48
C GLY A 185 6.20 22.10 1.04
N PHE A 186 5.01 22.48 1.51
CA PHE A 186 4.55 22.17 2.86
C PHE A 186 3.03 22.39 2.97
N TYR A 187 2.42 21.66 3.89
CA TYR A 187 1.05 21.85 4.35
C TYR A 187 1.01 22.36 5.79
N THR A 188 -0.01 23.18 6.11
CA THR A 188 -0.38 23.51 7.49
C THR A 188 -1.87 23.85 7.57
N ARG A 189 -2.49 23.50 8.69
CA ARG A 189 -3.89 23.85 9.01
C ARG A 189 -4.00 25.24 9.66
N HIS A 190 -3.36 26.21 9.01
CA HIS A 190 -3.42 27.64 9.32
C HIS A 190 -3.30 28.46 8.03
N TYR A 191 -3.75 29.72 8.04
CA TYR A 191 -3.49 30.64 6.91
C TYR A 191 -2.16 31.39 7.07
N VAL A 192 -1.15 30.99 6.29
CA VAL A 192 0.24 31.44 6.46
C VAL A 192 0.89 31.96 5.17
N ASP A 193 2.00 32.68 5.35
CA ASP A 193 2.91 33.11 4.28
C ASP A 193 3.90 31.99 3.88
N ALA A 194 4.73 32.23 2.86
CA ALA A 194 5.70 31.24 2.36
C ALA A 194 6.79 30.87 3.38
N ARG A 195 6.90 31.59 4.50
CA ARG A 195 7.81 31.29 5.61
C ARG A 195 7.11 30.55 6.75
N GLY A 196 5.84 30.17 6.57
CA GLY A 196 5.02 29.54 7.60
C GLY A 196 4.58 30.51 8.70
N ARG A 197 4.68 31.83 8.49
CA ARG A 197 4.25 32.82 9.47
C ARG A 197 2.81 33.22 9.19
N PHE A 198 2.09 33.58 10.25
CA PHE A 198 0.73 34.11 10.16
C PHE A 198 0.61 35.17 9.05
N LYS A 199 -0.41 35.01 8.22
CA LYS A 199 -0.74 35.93 7.14
C LYS A 199 -2.14 36.49 7.38
N ALA A 200 -2.30 37.80 7.38
CA ALA A 200 -3.65 38.38 7.41
C ALA A 200 -4.32 38.19 6.03
N PRO A 201 -5.54 37.62 5.96
CA PRO A 201 -6.32 37.58 4.73
C PRO A 201 -6.60 38.99 4.22
N SER A 202 -6.65 39.16 2.90
CA SER A 202 -7.12 40.42 2.31
C SER A 202 -8.61 40.69 2.52
N THR A 203 -9.34 39.74 3.10
CA THR A 203 -10.73 39.89 3.51
C THR A 203 -10.88 40.65 4.83
N ILE A 204 -9.82 40.75 5.65
CA ILE A 204 -9.79 41.62 6.83
C ILE A 204 -9.68 43.06 6.34
N LYS A 205 -10.73 43.86 6.58
CA LYS A 205 -10.79 45.27 6.16
C LYS A 205 -10.66 46.21 7.35
N THR A 206 -11.07 45.77 8.55
CA THR A 206 -11.06 46.57 9.76
C THR A 206 -10.47 45.80 10.95
N GLN A 207 -10.09 46.51 12.01
CA GLN A 207 -9.58 45.92 13.24
C GLN A 207 -10.60 44.97 13.90
N SER A 208 -11.91 45.19 13.69
CA SER A 208 -12.97 44.35 14.25
C SER A 208 -13.09 42.97 13.58
N ASP A 209 -12.52 42.78 12.38
CA ASP A 209 -12.51 41.48 11.69
C ASP A 209 -11.46 40.51 12.27
N ILE A 210 -10.43 41.05 12.94
CA ILE A 210 -9.28 40.28 13.42
C ILE A 210 -9.66 39.22 14.47
N PRO A 211 -10.45 39.52 15.52
CA PRO A 211 -10.81 38.51 16.52
C PRO A 211 -11.53 37.30 15.91
N LYS A 212 -12.46 37.55 14.98
CA LYS A 212 -13.20 36.49 14.28
C LYS A 212 -12.25 35.63 13.46
N TYR A 213 -11.36 36.24 12.69
CA TYR A 213 -10.38 35.50 11.90
C TYR A 213 -9.45 34.65 12.77
N LEU A 214 -8.94 35.20 13.88
CA LEU A 214 -8.10 34.42 14.81
C LEU A 214 -8.86 33.26 15.45
N GLN A 215 -10.16 33.42 15.69
CA GLN A 215 -11.02 32.34 16.16
C GLN A 215 -11.21 31.26 15.08
N ASP A 216 -11.49 31.66 13.84
CA ASP A 216 -11.64 30.76 12.69
C ASP A 216 -10.35 29.99 12.39
N ASP A 217 -9.19 30.64 12.47
CA ASP A 217 -7.87 30.00 12.28
C ASP A 217 -7.54 29.01 13.40
N LYS A 218 -7.82 29.37 14.66
CA LYS A 218 -7.69 28.43 15.80
C LYS A 218 -8.65 27.24 15.70
N ALA A 219 -9.81 27.43 15.07
CA ALA A 219 -10.77 26.37 14.80
C ALA A 219 -10.38 25.51 13.59
N GLY A 220 -9.23 25.76 12.95
CA GLY A 220 -8.72 24.95 11.86
C GLY A 220 -9.40 25.18 10.51
N LYS A 221 -10.07 26.33 10.30
CA LYS A 221 -10.81 26.60 9.06
C LYS A 221 -9.94 26.92 7.85
N TYR A 222 -8.63 27.05 8.01
CA TYR A 222 -7.75 27.43 6.91
C TYR A 222 -6.67 26.39 6.67
N ASN A 223 -6.59 25.93 5.43
CA ASN A 223 -5.64 24.94 4.97
C ASN A 223 -4.70 25.61 3.97
N THR A 224 -3.41 25.66 4.28
CA THR A 224 -2.39 26.25 3.39
C THR A 224 -1.50 25.16 2.84
N ILE A 225 -1.45 25.06 1.50
CA ILE A 225 -0.46 24.25 0.79
C ILE A 225 0.42 25.18 -0.03
N PHE A 226 1.72 25.10 0.20
CA PHE A 226 2.72 25.64 -0.70
C PHE A 226 3.27 24.55 -1.60
N SER A 227 3.56 24.89 -2.84
CA SER A 227 4.20 23.99 -3.79
C SER A 227 5.48 24.57 -4.37
N SER A 228 6.46 23.68 -4.55
CA SER A 228 7.69 23.94 -5.29
C SER A 228 7.49 23.97 -6.81
N GLY A 229 6.30 23.59 -7.29
CA GLY A 229 6.01 23.37 -8.70
C GLY A 229 6.39 21.98 -9.20
N ARG A 230 6.90 21.10 -8.32
CA ARG A 230 7.13 19.69 -8.66
C ARG A 230 5.79 18.95 -8.81
N PRO A 231 5.67 18.02 -9.78
CA PRO A 231 4.46 17.22 -9.96
C PRO A 231 4.03 16.47 -8.70
N THR A 232 5.00 15.95 -7.94
CA THR A 232 4.75 15.16 -6.72
C THR A 232 4.15 15.94 -5.56
N THR A 233 4.38 17.25 -5.49
CA THR A 233 4.06 18.03 -4.28
C THR A 233 2.56 18.01 -3.95
N ALA A 234 1.67 18.08 -4.94
CA ALA A 234 0.23 18.03 -4.65
C ALA A 234 -0.18 16.69 -4.01
N TRP A 235 0.38 15.58 -4.50
CA TRP A 235 0.08 14.24 -4.01
C TRP A 235 0.55 14.03 -2.56
N HIS A 236 1.75 14.54 -2.24
CA HIS A 236 2.35 14.46 -0.91
C HIS A 236 1.63 15.34 0.12
N GLU A 237 1.47 16.63 -0.17
CA GLU A 237 0.90 17.59 0.80
C GLU A 237 -0.57 17.31 1.11
N LEU A 238 -1.30 16.74 0.15
CA LEU A 238 -2.67 16.29 0.40
C LEU A 238 -2.73 15.07 1.34
N GLY A 239 -1.67 14.26 1.43
CA GLY A 239 -1.57 13.22 2.45
C GLY A 239 -1.57 13.82 3.86
N HIS A 240 -0.77 14.86 4.10
CA HIS A 240 -0.78 15.57 5.39
C HIS A 240 -2.10 16.29 5.66
N PHE A 241 -2.74 16.82 4.61
CA PHE A 241 -4.08 17.38 4.72
C PHE A 241 -5.06 16.32 5.25
N VAL A 242 -5.09 15.13 4.66
CA VAL A 242 -5.97 14.03 5.11
C VAL A 242 -5.65 13.61 6.54
N GLU A 243 -4.39 13.35 6.86
CA GLU A 243 -3.92 12.96 8.19
C GLU A 243 -4.39 13.96 9.28
N THR A 244 -4.34 15.27 8.98
CA THR A 244 -4.76 16.29 9.94
C THR A 244 -6.29 16.40 10.10
N HIS A 245 -7.07 15.88 9.15
CA HIS A 245 -8.54 15.87 9.19
C HIS A 245 -9.11 14.54 9.70
N ASN A 246 -8.35 13.46 9.62
CA ASN A 246 -8.77 12.13 10.03
C ASN A 246 -7.81 11.56 11.08
N GLU A 247 -8.20 11.66 12.36
CA GLU A 247 -7.39 11.16 13.48
C GLU A 247 -7.18 9.64 13.45
N ASP A 248 -8.08 8.90 12.81
CA ASP A 248 -7.91 7.44 12.65
C ASP A 248 -6.84 7.09 11.61
N VAL A 249 -6.69 7.91 10.57
CA VAL A 249 -5.57 7.78 9.63
C VAL A 249 -4.26 7.99 10.38
N GLU A 250 -4.13 9.10 11.13
CA GLU A 250 -2.93 9.37 11.94
C GLU A 250 -2.68 8.23 12.94
N ARG A 251 -3.73 7.70 13.58
CA ARG A 251 -3.63 6.56 14.51
C ARG A 251 -3.08 5.32 13.81
N ILE A 252 -3.62 4.94 12.66
CA ILE A 252 -3.19 3.75 11.88
C ILE A 252 -1.74 3.91 11.41
N GLU A 253 -1.36 5.10 10.94
CA GLU A 253 0.02 5.40 10.53
C GLU A 253 1.00 5.29 11.70
N ARG A 254 0.60 5.76 12.89
CA ARG A 254 1.41 5.63 14.11
C ARG A 254 1.50 4.18 14.60
N GLU A 255 0.42 3.41 14.48
CA GLU A 255 0.43 1.95 14.73
C GLU A 255 1.44 1.26 13.80
N PHE A 256 1.40 1.56 12.50
CA PHE A 256 2.35 1.05 11.51
C PHE A 256 3.79 1.36 11.87
N LEU A 257 4.11 2.64 12.11
CA LEU A 257 5.47 3.05 12.47
C LEU A 257 5.96 2.37 13.75
N LYS A 258 5.11 2.29 14.78
CA LYS A 258 5.46 1.69 16.07
C LYS A 258 5.77 0.20 15.94
N GLU A 259 5.02 -0.52 15.11
CA GLU A 259 5.23 -1.94 14.88
C GLU A 259 6.43 -2.22 13.98
N ARG A 260 6.53 -1.54 12.83
CA ARG A 260 7.66 -1.67 11.89
C ARG A 260 9.00 -1.38 12.52
N THR A 261 9.06 -0.38 13.39
CA THR A 261 10.31 0.09 14.00
C THR A 261 10.54 -0.47 15.41
N LYS A 262 9.79 -1.51 15.80
CA LYS A 262 9.85 -2.09 17.15
C LYS A 262 11.25 -2.63 17.45
N GLY A 263 11.91 -2.04 18.45
CA GLY A 263 13.26 -2.42 18.86
C GLY A 263 14.38 -1.78 18.05
N GLU A 264 14.07 -0.91 17.09
CA GLU A 264 15.05 -0.19 16.30
C GLU A 264 15.63 1.02 17.07
N GLN A 265 16.92 1.30 16.87
CA GLN A 265 17.56 2.52 17.37
C GLN A 265 17.40 3.66 16.37
N THR A 266 17.28 4.88 16.88
CA THR A 266 17.23 6.07 16.02
C THR A 266 18.57 6.32 15.34
N SER A 267 18.50 6.73 14.07
CA SER A 267 19.64 7.08 13.22
C SER A 267 19.44 8.48 12.66
N ARG A 268 20.52 9.25 12.45
CA ARG A 268 20.43 10.57 11.81
C ARG A 268 20.26 10.39 10.31
N LEU A 269 19.37 11.17 9.70
CA LEU A 269 19.23 11.19 8.23
C LEU A 269 20.55 11.59 7.56
N TYR A 270 21.29 12.53 8.15
CA TYR A 270 22.62 12.92 7.67
C TYR A 270 23.57 11.71 7.52
N ASP A 271 23.60 10.83 8.52
CA ASP A 271 24.48 9.65 8.53
C ASP A 271 24.02 8.58 7.52
N ILE A 272 22.69 8.37 7.40
CA ILE A 272 22.10 7.43 6.43
C ILE A 272 22.45 7.83 4.99
N TYR A 273 22.54 9.13 4.72
CA TYR A 273 22.92 9.68 3.43
C TYR A 273 24.41 10.01 3.31
N ASN A 274 25.26 9.49 4.22
CA ASN A 274 26.71 9.69 4.22
C ASN A 274 27.14 11.17 4.10
N GLY A 275 26.35 12.09 4.66
CA GLY A 275 26.60 13.54 4.62
C GLY A 275 26.39 14.21 3.26
N PHE A 276 25.96 13.48 2.22
CA PHE A 276 25.69 14.05 0.89
C PHE A 276 24.43 14.93 0.87
N ILE A 277 23.51 14.76 1.83
CA ILE A 277 22.35 15.62 2.01
C ILE A 277 22.46 16.34 3.36
N ASN A 278 22.39 17.67 3.30
CA ASN A 278 22.47 18.56 4.46
C ASN A 278 21.18 18.55 5.32
N TYR A 279 20.76 17.37 5.78
CA TYR A 279 19.80 17.27 6.89
C TYR A 279 20.44 17.81 8.16
N ARG A 280 19.62 18.41 9.03
CA ARG A 280 20.12 18.88 10.33
C ARG A 280 20.52 17.66 11.17
N LEU A 281 21.55 17.79 12.01
CA LEU A 281 21.98 16.73 12.91
C LEU A 281 20.89 16.29 13.92
N SER A 282 19.88 17.14 14.14
CA SER A 282 18.70 16.85 14.95
C SER A 282 17.62 16.05 14.21
N GLU A 283 17.72 15.88 12.89
CA GLU A 283 16.77 15.10 12.11
C GLU A 283 17.12 13.60 12.20
N ILE A 284 16.56 12.98 13.23
CA ILE A 284 16.64 11.55 13.51
C ILE A 284 15.40 10.83 12.99
N THR A 285 15.57 9.56 12.63
CA THR A 285 14.54 8.67 12.13
C THR A 285 14.78 7.25 12.65
N LYS A 286 13.74 6.43 12.73
CA LYS A 286 13.88 4.97 12.79
C LYS A 286 13.83 4.47 11.35
N LYS A 287 14.98 4.07 10.83
CA LYS A 287 15.19 3.95 9.38
C LYS A 287 14.36 2.81 8.79
N ASP A 288 14.28 1.70 9.52
CA ASP A 288 13.78 0.40 9.08
C ASP A 288 14.29 0.04 7.67
N ASN A 289 13.63 -0.89 6.99
CA ASN A 289 13.82 -1.18 5.59
C ASN A 289 12.82 -0.43 4.68
N PHE A 290 12.28 0.71 5.13
CA PHE A 290 11.42 1.54 4.30
C PHE A 290 12.09 1.85 2.95
N ILE A 291 11.34 1.76 1.85
CA ILE A 291 10.99 2.99 1.12
C ILE A 291 12.03 4.10 1.02
N ASN A 292 11.80 5.02 1.95
CA ASN A 292 12.53 6.23 2.21
C ASN A 292 12.73 6.28 3.73
N PRO A 293 13.96 6.42 4.25
CA PRO A 293 14.21 6.58 5.67
C PRO A 293 13.43 7.72 6.33
N TYR A 294 12.95 8.68 5.54
CA TYR A 294 12.13 9.79 6.00
C TYR A 294 10.75 9.34 6.55
N ILE A 295 10.24 8.17 6.13
CA ILE A 295 8.96 7.60 6.61
C ILE A 295 8.99 7.40 8.14
N GLY A 296 10.09 6.88 8.67
CA GLY A 296 10.22 6.61 10.11
C GLY A 296 10.58 7.82 10.97
N LYS A 297 10.49 9.03 10.43
CA LYS A 297 10.73 10.26 11.19
C LYS A 297 9.53 10.52 12.09
N GLU A 298 9.78 10.55 13.40
CA GLU A 298 8.73 10.79 14.38
C GLU A 298 8.52 12.30 14.59
N TYR A 299 7.28 12.76 14.39
CA TYR A 299 6.86 14.11 14.75
C TYR A 299 5.84 14.07 15.90
N PRO A 300 5.81 15.12 16.75
CA PRO A 300 4.77 15.26 17.77
C PRO A 300 3.34 15.28 17.20
N LYS A 301 3.18 15.74 15.95
CA LYS A 301 1.93 15.76 15.19
C LYS A 301 2.24 15.42 13.73
N GLY A 302 1.45 14.52 13.15
CA GLY A 302 1.65 14.01 11.80
C GLY A 302 2.78 12.99 11.64
N THR A 303 2.82 12.37 10.48
CA THR A 303 3.75 11.34 10.03
C THR A 303 4.08 11.55 8.55
N GLU A 304 4.92 10.69 7.97
CA GLU A 304 5.28 10.74 6.55
C GLU A 304 4.77 9.48 5.81
N VAL A 305 3.86 8.73 6.43
CA VAL A 305 3.40 7.42 5.95
C VAL A 305 2.50 7.60 4.73
N LEU A 306 1.35 8.26 4.87
CA LEU A 306 0.41 8.48 3.77
C LEU A 306 0.97 9.45 2.73
N SER A 307 1.64 10.52 3.16
CA SER A 307 2.19 11.53 2.25
C SER A 307 3.21 10.95 1.26
N ILE A 308 4.20 10.20 1.72
CA ILE A 308 5.18 9.51 0.85
C ILE A 308 4.52 8.36 0.10
N GLY A 309 3.54 7.69 0.71
CA GLY A 309 2.83 6.57 0.12
C GLY A 309 2.08 6.98 -1.13
N LEU A 310 1.27 8.03 -1.03
CA LEU A 310 0.53 8.61 -2.14
C LEU A 310 1.46 9.18 -3.23
N GLU A 311 2.52 9.91 -2.84
CA GLU A 311 3.53 10.36 -3.79
C GLU A 311 4.12 9.17 -4.59
N SER A 312 4.49 8.10 -3.89
CA SER A 312 5.16 6.95 -4.49
C SER A 312 4.23 6.09 -5.33
N LEU A 313 2.93 6.10 -5.05
CA LEU A 313 1.91 5.37 -5.79
C LEU A 313 1.50 6.10 -7.08
N PHE A 314 1.25 7.41 -7.02
CA PHE A 314 0.70 8.20 -8.13
C PHE A 314 1.77 8.93 -8.96
N GLU A 315 2.94 9.23 -8.38
CA GLU A 315 4.07 9.88 -9.05
C GLU A 315 5.38 9.12 -8.76
N PRO A 316 5.48 7.82 -9.10
CA PRO A 316 6.58 6.96 -8.67
C PRO A 316 7.95 7.40 -9.18
N GLY A 317 8.02 8.08 -10.33
CA GLY A 317 9.27 8.44 -10.99
C GLY A 317 10.25 7.27 -11.05
N LYS A 318 11.46 7.49 -10.54
CA LYS A 318 12.51 6.46 -10.39
C LYS A 318 12.47 5.71 -9.06
N GLY A 319 11.49 5.99 -8.21
CA GLY A 319 11.42 5.54 -6.82
C GLY A 319 11.90 6.60 -5.82
N GLN A 320 11.74 6.27 -4.55
CA GLN A 320 12.17 7.08 -3.41
C GLN A 320 13.65 6.87 -3.11
N LEU A 321 14.33 7.93 -2.65
CA LEU A 321 15.75 7.85 -2.30
C LEU A 321 15.91 7.10 -0.97
N LYS A 322 16.35 5.83 -1.03
CA LYS A 322 16.50 4.98 0.15
C LYS A 322 17.82 5.19 0.87
N SER A 323 18.89 5.41 0.11
CA SER A 323 20.24 5.61 0.65
C SER A 323 21.16 6.21 -0.40
N ILE A 324 22.28 6.79 0.04
CA ILE A 324 23.40 7.16 -0.82
C ILE A 324 24.60 6.31 -0.39
N GLY A 325 25.23 5.59 -1.29
CA GLY A 325 26.44 4.79 -1.01
C GLY A 325 27.61 5.69 -0.60
N LYS A 326 28.65 5.11 0.03
CA LYS A 326 29.89 5.85 0.35
C LYS A 326 30.61 6.38 -0.90
N ASP A 327 30.33 5.77 -2.05
CA ASP A 327 30.79 6.21 -3.37
C ASP A 327 29.91 7.33 -3.99
N GLY A 328 28.95 7.86 -3.23
CA GLY A 328 28.03 8.91 -3.67
C GLY A 328 26.90 8.43 -4.58
N LYS A 329 26.75 7.12 -4.81
CA LYS A 329 25.69 6.60 -5.69
C LYS A 329 24.35 6.50 -4.97
N ASN A 330 23.32 7.05 -5.60
CA ASN A 330 21.96 7.02 -5.08
C ASN A 330 21.31 5.65 -5.31
N LYS A 331 20.69 5.09 -4.27
CA LYS A 331 19.81 3.93 -4.37
C LYS A 331 18.35 4.40 -4.30
N TYR A 332 17.60 4.14 -5.36
CA TYR A 332 16.16 4.41 -5.43
C TYR A 332 15.37 3.11 -5.31
N VAL A 333 14.25 3.16 -4.62
CA VAL A 333 13.36 2.02 -4.35
C VAL A 333 11.91 2.45 -4.59
N LYS A 334 11.13 1.64 -5.29
CA LYS A 334 9.71 1.89 -5.53
C LYS A 334 8.85 1.30 -4.41
N ILE A 335 7.63 1.81 -4.26
CA ILE A 335 6.71 1.37 -3.19
C ILE A 335 6.36 -0.12 -3.28
N ASN A 336 6.33 -0.71 -4.48
CA ASN A 336 6.07 -2.14 -4.66
C ASN A 336 7.22 -3.05 -4.21
N GLU A 337 8.40 -2.51 -3.86
CA GLU A 337 9.49 -3.27 -3.22
C GLU A 337 9.29 -3.36 -1.68
N ASP A 338 8.26 -2.72 -1.14
CA ASP A 338 7.84 -2.76 0.27
C ASP A 338 6.34 -3.08 0.31
N GLU A 339 6.03 -4.37 0.17
CA GLU A 339 4.66 -4.86 -0.05
C GLU A 339 3.71 -4.51 1.12
N GLU A 340 4.19 -4.62 2.36
CA GLU A 340 3.46 -4.23 3.56
C GLU A 340 3.05 -2.75 3.49
N TYR A 341 4.01 -1.87 3.17
CA TYR A 341 3.76 -0.44 3.04
C TYR A 341 2.81 -0.13 1.87
N LEU A 342 3.00 -0.74 0.69
CA LEU A 342 2.07 -0.59 -0.43
C LEU A 342 0.65 -0.97 -0.02
N ASN A 343 0.49 -2.13 0.62
CA ASN A 343 -0.81 -2.63 1.05
C ASN A 343 -1.44 -1.70 2.09
N LEU A 344 -0.68 -1.18 3.05
CA LEU A 344 -1.20 -0.19 3.99
C LEU A 344 -1.77 1.05 3.27
N ILE A 345 -1.02 1.62 2.32
CA ILE A 345 -1.45 2.82 1.57
C ILE A 345 -2.70 2.55 0.74
N LEU A 346 -2.80 1.38 0.11
CA LEU A 346 -3.98 0.97 -0.62
C LEU A 346 -5.19 0.79 0.31
N GLY A 347 -4.98 0.24 1.51
CA GLY A 347 -6.01 0.15 2.54
C GLY A 347 -6.50 1.52 3.01
N LEU A 348 -5.59 2.47 3.23
CA LEU A 348 -5.92 3.85 3.60
C LEU A 348 -6.68 4.57 2.48
N LEU A 349 -6.41 4.29 1.20
CA LEU A 349 -7.24 4.81 0.10
C LEU A 349 -8.67 4.25 0.13
N LEU A 350 -8.87 3.01 0.57
CA LEU A 350 -10.20 2.41 0.70
C LEU A 350 -10.98 2.91 1.92
N LYS A 351 -10.32 3.22 3.04
CA LYS A 351 -11.00 3.47 4.32
C LYS A 351 -10.65 4.77 5.04
N GLY A 352 -9.50 5.37 4.74
CA GLY A 352 -9.00 6.59 5.36
C GLY A 352 -9.66 7.87 4.88
#